data_AF-A0A1E4H1G5-F1
#
_entry.id   AF-A0A1E4H1G5-F1
#
_cell.length_a   1.000
_cell.length_b   1.000
_cell.length_c   1.000
_cell.angle_alpha   90.00
_cell.angle_beta   90.00
_cell.angle_gamma   90.00
#
_symmetry.space_group_name_H-M   'P 1'
#
loop_
_entity.id
_entity.type
_entity.pdbx_description
1 polymer ?
#
loop_
_entity_poly.entity_id
_entity_poly.type
_entity_poly.pdbx_seq_one_letter_code
_entity_poly.pdbx_strand_id
1 'polypeptide(L)'
;MSQVGGHTERVRHRTHEGFLRHRSFFWAQVATALCVVVVGVYFFVARDLAEPPNGGSWLGYLLGTMSAGLIVWLACLGVRKRVITAGHYSLKAWVSAHVYLGLSLTILATLHTGFQFGWNIHTLAYVLMMAVIVSGALGVWAYATLPQRLHGNRGETTRRQMLDTIGSLDAQLHEAAQPLDRAAADVVRLSIEQTDLGGSFWKRLTQSYGDCANRRALARLRALPAPGSAVQAEALTKVESLMQQKADALSLARRQMGITALLEAWLFVHIPATFALLAALIAHIVSVFAYW
;
A
#
# COMPACT_ATOMS: atom_id res chain seq x y z
N MET A 1 -28.25 -43.29 -27.59
CA MET A 1 -28.52 -41.91 -28.08
C MET A 1 -29.23 -41.18 -26.94
N SER A 2 -28.48 -40.45 -26.10
CA SER A 2 -28.31 -38.97 -26.10
C SER A 2 -29.56 -38.25 -25.57
N GLN A 3 -29.55 -37.33 -24.61
CA GLN A 3 -28.51 -36.45 -24.07
C GLN A 3 -28.81 -36.15 -22.59
N VAL A 4 -27.77 -36.06 -21.76
CA VAL A 4 -27.84 -35.40 -20.45
C VAL A 4 -27.40 -33.95 -20.67
N GLY A 5 -28.34 -33.02 -20.50
CA GLY A 5 -28.08 -31.58 -20.61
C GLY A 5 -27.23 -31.09 -19.43
N GLY A 6 -25.95 -30.85 -19.69
CA GLY A 6 -25.06 -30.18 -18.74
C GLY A 6 -25.38 -28.69 -18.68
N HIS A 7 -25.98 -28.24 -17.58
CA HIS A 7 -25.98 -26.83 -17.21
C HIS A 7 -24.55 -26.39 -16.88
N THR A 8 -23.85 -25.83 -17.86
CA THR A 8 -22.64 -25.03 -17.62
C THR A 8 -23.05 -23.73 -16.95
N GLU A 9 -23.01 -23.72 -15.62
CA GLU A 9 -23.06 -22.50 -14.82
C GLU A 9 -21.86 -21.63 -15.21
N ARG A 10 -22.10 -20.55 -15.96
CA ARG A 10 -21.07 -19.56 -16.28
C ARG A 10 -20.65 -18.90 -14.98
N VAL A 11 -19.55 -19.39 -14.39
CA VAL A 11 -18.82 -18.70 -13.33
C VAL A 11 -18.41 -17.34 -13.89
N ARG A 12 -19.18 -16.31 -13.53
CA ARG A 12 -18.92 -14.92 -13.90
C ARG A 12 -17.60 -14.52 -13.26
N HIS A 13 -16.51 -14.59 -14.02
CA HIS A 13 -15.23 -13.97 -13.68
C HIS A 13 -15.51 -12.47 -13.43
N ARG A 14 -15.66 -12.09 -12.16
CA ARG A 14 -15.63 -10.68 -11.75
C ARG A 14 -14.20 -10.23 -12.03
N THR A 15 -14.00 -9.52 -13.13
CA THR A 15 -12.78 -8.76 -13.38
C THR A 15 -12.51 -7.92 -12.14
N HIS A 16 -11.41 -8.23 -11.44
CA HIS A 16 -11.04 -7.59 -10.19
C HIS A 16 -10.60 -6.14 -10.50
N GLU A 17 -11.54 -5.20 -10.46
CA GLU A 17 -11.21 -3.78 -10.62
C GLU A 17 -10.32 -3.33 -9.46
N GLY A 18 -9.33 -2.46 -9.69
CA GLY A 18 -8.60 -1.81 -8.58
C GLY A 18 -9.55 -0.99 -7.70
N PHE A 19 -9.21 -0.73 -6.43
CA PHE A 19 -10.01 0.14 -5.55
C PHE A 19 -10.18 1.57 -6.12
N LEU A 20 -9.20 2.05 -6.88
CA LEU A 20 -9.25 3.32 -7.61
C LEU A 20 -10.31 3.33 -8.72
N ARG A 21 -10.54 2.16 -9.34
CA ARG A 21 -11.49 1.96 -10.45
C ARG A 21 -12.83 1.40 -9.98
N HIS A 22 -13.10 1.39 -8.68
CA HIS A 22 -14.35 0.85 -8.15
C HIS A 22 -15.56 1.56 -8.77
N ARG A 23 -16.40 0.79 -9.48
CA ARG A 23 -17.64 1.29 -10.12
C ARG A 23 -17.33 2.51 -11.01
N SER A 24 -16.44 2.32 -11.99
CA SER A 24 -16.09 3.33 -13.01
C SER A 24 -15.69 4.70 -12.45
N PHE A 25 -14.85 4.74 -11.41
CA PHE A 25 -14.39 6.00 -10.78
C PHE A 25 -15.52 6.85 -10.17
N PHE A 26 -16.64 6.25 -9.75
CA PHE A 26 -17.79 6.95 -9.17
C PHE A 26 -17.41 8.00 -8.12
N TRP A 27 -16.54 7.65 -7.16
CA TRP A 27 -16.10 8.60 -6.12
C TRP A 27 -15.22 9.73 -6.64
N ALA A 28 -14.45 9.50 -7.71
CA ALA A 28 -13.71 10.56 -8.39
C ALA A 28 -14.69 11.53 -9.08
N GLN A 29 -15.74 11.00 -9.71
CA GLN A 29 -16.79 11.82 -10.33
C GLN A 29 -17.53 12.65 -9.28
N VAL A 30 -17.90 12.05 -8.14
CA VAL A 30 -18.55 12.76 -7.02
C VAL A 30 -17.63 13.85 -6.46
N ALA A 31 -16.37 13.54 -6.18
CA ALA A 31 -15.40 14.52 -5.69
C ALA A 31 -15.16 15.66 -6.69
N THR A 32 -15.06 15.34 -7.98
CA THR A 32 -14.88 16.33 -9.05
C THR A 32 -16.11 17.22 -9.19
N ALA A 33 -17.32 16.62 -9.22
CA ALA A 33 -18.57 17.36 -9.28
C ALA A 33 -18.72 18.30 -8.07
N LEU A 34 -18.41 17.81 -6.86
CA LEU A 34 -18.39 18.63 -5.65
C LEU A 34 -17.44 19.82 -5.80
N CYS A 35 -16.20 19.59 -6.26
CA CYS A 35 -15.22 20.66 -6.45
C CYS A 35 -15.69 21.67 -7.50
N VAL A 36 -16.21 21.22 -8.65
CA VAL A 36 -16.70 22.09 -9.73
C VAL A 36 -17.86 22.95 -9.25
N VAL A 37 -18.83 22.36 -8.55
CA VAL A 37 -19.98 23.09 -7.99
C VAL A 37 -19.51 24.12 -6.96
N VAL A 38 -18.66 23.72 -6.03
CA VAL A 38 -18.15 24.62 -4.97
C VAL A 38 -17.34 25.77 -5.55
N VAL A 39 -16.44 25.50 -6.50
CA VAL A 39 -15.66 26.52 -7.21
C VAL A 39 -16.58 27.46 -7.97
N GLY A 40 -17.55 26.92 -8.71
CA GLY A 40 -18.53 27.71 -9.46
C GLY A 40 -19.34 28.64 -8.56
N VAL A 41 -19.87 28.13 -7.45
CA VAL A 41 -20.60 28.93 -6.46
C VAL A 41 -19.70 29.99 -5.82
N TYR A 42 -18.45 29.63 -5.48
CA TYR A 42 -17.50 30.58 -4.88
C TYR A 42 -17.23 31.76 -5.79
N PHE A 43 -16.84 31.51 -7.05
CA PHE A 43 -16.54 32.59 -8.00
C PHE A 43 -17.81 33.36 -8.41
N PHE A 44 -18.96 32.70 -8.48
CA PHE A 44 -20.23 33.37 -8.76
C PHE A 44 -20.63 34.33 -7.64
N VAL A 45 -20.43 33.98 -6.37
CA VAL A 45 -20.71 34.87 -5.24
C VAL A 45 -19.62 35.93 -5.10
N ALA A 46 -18.35 35.57 -5.31
CA ALA A 46 -17.22 36.48 -5.18
C ALA A 46 -17.25 37.62 -6.21
N ARG A 47 -17.82 37.41 -7.40
CA ARG A 47 -17.91 38.46 -8.45
C ARG A 47 -18.73 39.68 -8.00
N ASP A 48 -19.68 39.47 -7.08
CA ASP A 48 -20.65 40.48 -6.66
C ASP A 48 -20.23 41.15 -5.32
N LEU A 49 -19.06 40.77 -4.77
CA LEU A 49 -18.52 41.27 -3.51
C LEU A 49 -17.23 42.08 -3.74
N ALA A 50 -17.04 43.15 -2.97
CA ALA A 50 -15.84 43.98 -3.03
C ALA A 50 -14.58 43.27 -2.48
N GLU A 51 -14.77 42.33 -1.55
CA GLU A 51 -13.73 41.48 -1.00
C GLU A 51 -14.08 40.00 -1.19
N PRO A 52 -13.10 39.13 -1.52
CA PRO A 52 -13.34 37.70 -1.67
C PRO A 52 -13.93 37.08 -0.39
N PRO A 53 -14.85 36.12 -0.51
CA PRO A 53 -15.36 35.38 0.65
C PRO A 53 -14.20 34.72 1.41
N ASN A 54 -14.05 35.09 2.68
CA ASN A 54 -13.05 34.55 3.61
C ASN A 54 -13.72 33.65 4.66
N GLY A 55 -12.94 33.09 5.58
CA GLY A 55 -13.41 32.13 6.59
C GLY A 55 -14.52 32.66 7.51
N GLY A 56 -14.63 33.98 7.68
CA GLY A 56 -15.69 34.62 8.48
C GLY A 56 -16.96 34.96 7.69
N SER A 57 -16.96 34.80 6.36
CA SER A 57 -18.16 35.00 5.54
C SER A 57 -19.15 33.84 5.70
N TRP A 58 -20.43 34.07 5.39
CA TRP A 58 -21.45 33.01 5.42
C TRP A 58 -21.06 31.80 4.55
N LEU A 59 -20.45 32.06 3.38
CA LEU A 59 -19.95 31.04 2.47
C LEU A 59 -18.72 30.34 3.06
N GLY A 60 -17.83 31.10 3.70
CA GLY A 60 -16.70 30.57 4.45
C GLY A 60 -17.14 29.59 5.54
N TYR A 61 -18.14 29.94 6.35
CA TYR A 61 -18.69 29.05 7.38
C TYR A 61 -19.28 27.76 6.80
N LEU A 62 -19.98 27.84 5.67
CA LEU A 62 -20.51 26.66 4.99
C LEU A 62 -19.37 25.73 4.52
N LEU A 63 -18.36 26.30 3.84
CA LEU A 63 -17.20 25.54 3.36
C LEU A 63 -16.37 24.97 4.52
N GLY A 64 -16.22 25.72 5.60
CA GLY A 64 -15.54 25.28 6.82
C GLY A 64 -16.26 24.13 7.49
N THR A 65 -17.58 24.22 7.66
CA THR A 65 -18.41 23.16 8.25
C THR A 65 -18.39 21.89 7.39
N MET A 66 -18.51 22.02 6.07
CA MET A 66 -18.39 20.89 5.14
C MET A 66 -17.00 20.26 5.21
N SER A 67 -15.93 21.06 5.26
CA SER A 67 -14.55 20.57 5.34
C SER A 67 -14.27 19.86 6.66
N ALA A 68 -14.70 20.45 7.79
CA ALA A 68 -14.54 19.84 9.10
C ALA A 68 -15.32 18.51 9.20
N GLY A 69 -16.56 18.48 8.72
CA GLY A 69 -17.36 17.26 8.64
C GLY A 69 -16.71 16.18 7.78
N LEU A 70 -16.14 16.55 6.63
CA LEU A 70 -15.35 15.65 5.79
C LEU A 70 -14.12 15.13 6.54
N ILE A 71 -13.31 15.98 7.17
CA ILE A 71 -12.11 15.55 7.92
C ILE A 71 -12.48 14.50 8.98
N VAL A 72 -13.53 14.74 9.77
CA VAL A 72 -14.02 13.78 10.77
C VAL A 72 -14.48 12.47 10.11
N TRP A 73 -15.27 12.56 9.04
CA TRP A 73 -15.72 11.39 8.29
C TRP A 73 -14.56 10.57 7.71
N LEU A 74 -13.53 11.23 7.18
CA LEU A 74 -12.33 10.58 6.68
C LEU A 74 -11.57 9.87 7.81
N ALA A 75 -11.47 10.49 9.00
CA ALA A 75 -10.85 9.89 10.18
C ALA A 75 -11.62 8.64 10.67
N CYS A 76 -12.93 8.58 10.50
CA CYS A 76 -13.75 7.41 10.85
C CYS A 76 -13.35 6.12 10.11
N LEU A 77 -12.65 6.21 8.97
CA LEU A 77 -12.08 5.03 8.31
C LEU A 77 -11.11 4.26 9.25
N GLY A 78 -10.34 4.98 10.08
CA GLY A 78 -9.41 4.39 11.06
C GLY A 78 -10.13 3.54 12.12
N VAL A 79 -11.30 3.99 12.57
CA VAL A 79 -12.15 3.27 13.52
C VAL A 79 -12.81 2.06 12.84
N ARG A 80 -13.34 2.25 11.63
CA ARG A 80 -14.01 1.18 10.88
C ARG A 80 -13.09 0.01 10.55
N LYS A 81 -11.80 0.25 10.29
CA LYS A 81 -10.83 -0.84 10.09
C LYS A 81 -10.63 -1.70 11.36
N ARG A 82 -10.90 -1.16 12.55
CA ARG A 82 -10.73 -1.84 13.85
C ARG A 82 -12.02 -2.48 14.35
N VAL A 83 -13.17 -1.99 13.91
CA VAL A 83 -14.49 -2.56 14.24
C VAL A 83 -14.95 -3.44 13.09
N ILE A 84 -14.75 -4.75 13.23
CA ILE A 84 -15.26 -5.76 12.28
C ILE A 84 -16.80 -5.77 12.39
N THR A 85 -17.45 -4.95 11.57
CA THR A 85 -18.91 -4.95 11.44
C THR A 85 -19.31 -5.73 10.20
N ALA A 86 -20.23 -6.69 10.36
CA ALA A 86 -20.77 -7.55 9.30
C ALA A 86 -21.75 -6.79 8.37
N GLY A 87 -21.34 -5.64 7.83
CA GLY A 87 -22.19 -4.72 7.07
C GLY A 87 -21.92 -4.71 5.56
N HIS A 88 -22.99 -4.48 4.80
CA HIS A 88 -23.09 -4.47 3.32
C HIS A 88 -22.20 -3.46 2.55
N TYR A 89 -21.45 -2.58 3.22
CA TYR A 89 -20.61 -1.59 2.54
C TYR A 89 -19.20 -2.12 2.29
N SER A 90 -18.82 -2.27 1.01
CA SER A 90 -17.49 -2.75 0.64
C SER A 90 -16.38 -1.85 1.22
N LEU A 91 -15.43 -2.42 1.97
CA LEU A 91 -14.23 -1.71 2.47
C LEU A 91 -13.49 -0.98 1.33
N LYS A 92 -13.52 -1.57 0.13
CA LYS A 92 -12.97 -1.01 -1.11
C LYS A 92 -13.63 0.32 -1.50
N ALA A 93 -14.95 0.43 -1.36
CA ALA A 93 -15.69 1.64 -1.69
C ALA A 93 -15.33 2.78 -0.73
N TRP A 94 -15.17 2.49 0.56
CA TRP A 94 -14.83 3.48 1.58
C TRP A 94 -13.39 3.97 1.42
N VAL A 95 -12.43 3.08 1.13
CA VAL A 95 -11.04 3.50 0.84
C VAL A 95 -10.99 4.37 -0.42
N SER A 96 -11.75 4.02 -1.45
CA SER A 96 -11.89 4.85 -2.66
C SER A 96 -12.46 6.24 -2.32
N ALA A 97 -13.56 6.29 -1.56
CA ALA A 97 -14.16 7.54 -1.09
C ALA A 97 -13.18 8.38 -0.27
N HIS A 98 -12.44 7.77 0.66
CA HIS A 98 -11.45 8.45 1.50
C HIS A 98 -10.35 9.11 0.66
N VAL A 99 -9.86 8.45 -0.38
CA VAL A 99 -8.84 9.03 -1.27
C VAL A 99 -9.41 10.22 -2.04
N TYR A 100 -10.52 10.05 -2.75
CA TYR A 100 -11.05 11.11 -3.61
C TYR A 100 -11.65 12.29 -2.82
N LEU A 101 -12.37 12.02 -1.73
CA LEU A 101 -12.87 13.07 -0.84
C LEU A 101 -11.72 13.77 -0.10
N GLY A 102 -10.66 13.04 0.24
CA GLY A 102 -9.46 13.63 0.84
C GLY A 102 -8.77 14.61 -0.11
N LEU A 103 -8.69 14.28 -1.40
CA LEU A 103 -8.19 15.21 -2.41
C LEU A 103 -9.08 16.45 -2.55
N SER A 104 -10.41 16.28 -2.51
CA SER A 104 -11.36 17.40 -2.60
C SER A 104 -11.23 18.41 -1.47
N LEU A 105 -10.81 17.99 -0.27
CA LEU A 105 -10.54 18.88 0.87
C LEU A 105 -9.50 19.95 0.55
N THR A 106 -8.55 19.67 -0.35
CA THR A 106 -7.57 20.67 -0.82
C THR A 106 -8.27 21.90 -1.39
N ILE A 107 -9.33 21.70 -2.18
CA ILE A 107 -10.07 22.79 -2.82
C ILE A 107 -11.00 23.45 -1.79
N LEU A 108 -11.82 22.66 -1.09
CA LEU A 108 -12.81 23.18 -0.14
C LEU A 108 -12.17 24.02 0.97
N ALA A 109 -11.09 23.52 1.57
CA ALA A 109 -10.42 24.23 2.66
C ALA A 109 -9.64 25.45 2.16
N THR A 110 -9.06 25.42 0.96
CA THR A 110 -8.39 26.60 0.37
C THR A 110 -9.39 27.71 0.07
N LEU A 111 -10.58 27.37 -0.41
CA LEU A 111 -11.65 28.34 -0.62
C LEU A 111 -12.22 28.86 0.71
N HIS A 112 -12.28 28.02 1.75
CA HIS A 112 -12.65 28.45 3.09
C HIS A 112 -11.69 29.51 3.66
N THR A 113 -10.37 29.36 3.46
CA THR A 113 -9.40 30.37 3.94
C THR A 113 -9.45 31.68 3.14
N GLY A 114 -10.13 31.72 1.99
CA GLY A 114 -10.13 32.87 1.10
C GLY A 114 -8.71 33.24 0.61
N PHE A 115 -7.80 32.26 0.55
CA PHE A 115 -6.38 32.43 0.22
C PHE A 115 -5.58 33.31 1.21
N GLN A 116 -6.11 33.52 2.42
CA GLN A 116 -5.44 34.29 3.46
C GLN A 116 -4.66 33.36 4.40
N PHE A 117 -3.34 33.51 4.43
CA PHE A 117 -2.44 32.70 5.27
C PHE A 117 -1.63 33.61 6.19
N GLY A 118 -1.45 33.18 7.43
CA GLY A 118 -0.71 33.94 8.46
C GLY A 118 -0.10 33.00 9.52
N TRP A 119 0.60 33.56 10.50
CA TRP A 119 1.21 32.75 11.57
C TRP A 119 0.21 32.45 12.69
N ASN A 120 -0.76 31.59 12.40
CA ASN A 120 -1.89 31.30 13.31
C ASN A 120 -2.31 29.83 13.28
N ILE A 121 -3.22 29.48 14.19
CA ILE A 121 -3.77 28.12 14.30
C ILE A 121 -4.53 27.69 13.04
N HIS A 122 -5.13 28.64 12.30
CA HIS A 122 -5.84 28.34 11.05
C HIS A 122 -4.88 27.86 9.96
N THR A 123 -3.74 28.52 9.80
CA THR A 123 -2.71 28.14 8.84
C THR A 123 -2.00 26.84 9.27
N LEU A 124 -1.80 26.64 10.59
CA LEU A 124 -1.29 25.37 11.09
C LEU A 124 -2.22 24.19 10.74
N ALA A 125 -3.53 24.34 10.96
CA ALA A 125 -4.51 23.31 10.60
C ALA A 125 -4.50 23.02 9.09
N TYR A 126 -4.38 24.06 8.25
CA TYR A 126 -4.24 23.91 6.80
C TYR A 126 -2.97 23.15 6.40
N VAL A 127 -1.81 23.51 6.96
CA VAL A 127 -0.53 22.86 6.66
C VAL A 127 -0.54 21.39 7.09
N LEU A 128 -1.06 21.09 8.28
CA LEU A 128 -1.22 19.71 8.74
C LEU A 128 -2.16 18.93 7.82
N MET A 129 -3.27 19.52 7.39
CA MET A 129 -4.19 18.89 6.44
C MET A 129 -3.50 18.59 5.11
N MET A 130 -2.74 19.54 4.55
CA MET A 130 -1.96 19.32 3.34
C MET A 130 -0.93 18.21 3.52
N ALA A 131 -0.22 18.16 4.66
CA ALA A 131 0.73 17.09 4.96
C ALA A 131 0.06 15.71 5.01
N VAL A 132 -1.14 15.60 5.62
CA VAL A 132 -1.93 14.35 5.64
C VAL A 132 -2.36 13.96 4.23
N ILE A 133 -2.84 14.89 3.41
CA ILE A 133 -3.29 14.63 2.03
C ILE A 133 -2.12 14.16 1.16
N VAL A 134 -0.97 14.86 1.20
CA VAL A 134 0.24 14.47 0.47
C VAL A 134 0.73 13.10 0.93
N SER A 135 0.79 12.86 2.24
CA SER A 135 1.11 11.55 2.81
C SER A 135 0.14 10.46 2.32
N GLY A 136 -1.16 10.76 2.27
CA GLY A 136 -2.17 9.84 1.75
C GLY A 136 -1.97 9.52 0.26
N ALA A 137 -1.65 10.53 -0.56
CA ALA A 137 -1.34 10.34 -1.98
C ALA A 137 -0.09 9.48 -2.19
N LEU A 138 0.97 9.69 -1.39
CA LEU A 138 2.16 8.83 -1.39
C LEU A 138 1.83 7.39 -1.01
N GLY A 139 0.94 7.18 -0.03
CA GLY A 139 0.45 5.85 0.34
C GLY A 139 -0.31 5.16 -0.79
N VAL A 140 -1.16 5.90 -1.51
CA VAL A 140 -1.86 5.39 -2.70
C VAL A 140 -0.90 5.05 -3.82
N TRP A 141 0.08 5.91 -4.11
CA TRP A 141 1.12 5.63 -5.10
C TRP A 141 1.95 4.40 -4.72
N ALA A 142 2.37 4.30 -3.45
CA ALA A 142 3.07 3.14 -2.93
C ALA A 142 2.23 1.87 -3.05
N TYR A 143 0.91 1.94 -2.82
CA TYR A 143 0.02 0.78 -2.97
C TYR A 143 -0.27 0.45 -4.45
N ALA A 144 -0.35 1.44 -5.34
CA ALA A 144 -0.67 1.25 -6.75
C ALA A 144 0.51 0.74 -7.58
N THR A 145 1.74 1.08 -7.16
CA THR A 145 2.99 0.60 -7.78
C THR A 145 3.32 -0.86 -7.38
N LEU A 146 2.56 -1.46 -6.48
CA LEU A 146 2.68 -2.88 -6.16
C LEU A 146 2.28 -3.72 -7.39
N PRO A 147 3.07 -4.72 -7.76
CA PRO A 147 2.70 -5.63 -8.83
C PRO A 147 1.39 -6.34 -8.47
N GLN A 148 0.35 -6.05 -9.24
CA GLN A 148 -1.03 -6.44 -8.95
C GLN A 148 -1.31 -7.95 -9.05
N ARG A 149 -0.31 -8.74 -9.43
CA ARG A 149 -0.41 -10.20 -9.66
C ARG A 149 -0.59 -11.03 -8.39
N LEU A 150 -0.69 -10.40 -7.22
CA LEU A 150 -0.91 -11.05 -5.91
C LEU A 150 -2.22 -10.61 -5.22
N HIS A 151 -3.08 -9.81 -5.86
CA HIS A 151 -4.28 -9.25 -5.25
C HIS A 151 -5.49 -10.20 -5.20
N GLY A 152 -5.26 -11.44 -4.77
CA GLY A 152 -6.29 -12.42 -4.44
C GLY A 152 -6.25 -12.79 -2.95
N ASN A 153 -6.95 -12.02 -2.12
CA ASN A 153 -7.37 -12.32 -0.73
C ASN A 153 -6.34 -12.88 0.28
N ARG A 154 -5.03 -12.71 0.09
CA ARG A 154 -4.06 -13.55 0.81
C ARG A 154 -2.72 -12.86 1.11
N GLY A 155 -2.66 -11.63 1.63
CA GLY A 155 -1.36 -11.06 2.04
C GLY A 155 -0.56 -11.98 2.99
N GLU A 156 -1.23 -12.58 3.97
CA GLU A 156 -0.65 -13.59 4.86
C GLU A 156 -0.50 -14.97 4.22
N THR A 157 -1.47 -15.41 3.41
CA THR A 157 -1.40 -16.75 2.80
C THR A 157 -0.38 -16.79 1.67
N THR A 158 -0.18 -15.70 0.94
CA THR A 158 0.90 -15.51 -0.03
C THR A 158 2.24 -15.49 0.69
N ARG A 159 2.35 -14.84 1.87
CA ARG A 159 3.57 -14.93 2.69
C ARG A 159 3.85 -16.37 3.12
N ARG A 160 2.85 -17.09 3.63
CA ARG A 160 2.97 -18.51 3.97
C ARG A 160 3.36 -19.33 2.75
N GLN A 161 2.66 -19.20 1.63
CA GLN A 161 2.97 -19.88 0.37
C GLN A 161 4.39 -19.58 -0.14
N MET A 162 4.89 -18.36 -0.01
CA MET A 162 6.28 -18.02 -0.38
C MET A 162 7.28 -18.73 0.54
N LEU A 163 7.01 -18.78 1.85
CA LEU A 163 7.84 -19.52 2.80
C LEU A 163 7.78 -21.03 2.54
N ASP A 164 6.59 -21.57 2.25
CA ASP A 164 6.38 -22.98 1.90
C ASP A 164 7.11 -23.35 0.61
N THR A 165 7.12 -22.45 -0.39
CA THR A 165 7.86 -22.63 -1.65
C THR A 165 9.36 -22.66 -1.41
N ILE A 166 9.88 -21.79 -0.53
CA ILE A 166 11.30 -21.80 -0.18
C ILE A 166 11.65 -23.09 0.59
N GLY A 167 10.80 -23.50 1.54
CA GLY A 167 10.99 -24.74 2.28
C GLY A 167 10.96 -25.98 1.39
N SER A 168 10.07 -26.03 0.38
CA SER A 168 10.02 -27.14 -0.57
C SER A 168 11.22 -27.18 -1.52
N LEU A 169 11.76 -26.01 -1.89
CA LEU A 169 13.02 -25.93 -2.65
C LEU A 169 14.21 -26.37 -1.80
N ASP A 170 14.24 -26.05 -0.51
CA ASP A 170 15.29 -26.50 0.41
C ASP A 170 15.27 -28.02 0.60
N ALA A 171 14.09 -28.63 0.70
CA ALA A 171 13.95 -30.08 0.74
C ALA A 171 14.46 -30.75 -0.55
N GLN A 172 14.09 -30.22 -1.72
CA GLN A 172 14.56 -30.72 -3.03
C GLN A 172 16.07 -30.55 -3.22
N LEU A 173 16.64 -29.43 -2.73
CA LEU A 173 18.09 -29.19 -2.74
C LEU A 173 18.82 -30.20 -1.86
N HIS A 174 18.28 -30.50 -0.69
CA HIS A 174 18.86 -31.49 0.22
C HIS A 174 18.89 -32.90 -0.42
N GLU A 175 17.80 -33.30 -1.08
CA GLU A 175 17.71 -34.59 -1.78
C GLU A 175 18.66 -34.64 -3.00
N ALA A 176 18.67 -33.59 -3.83
CA ALA A 176 19.53 -33.51 -5.01
C ALA A 176 21.03 -33.46 -4.67
N ALA A 177 21.38 -33.06 -3.44
CA ALA A 177 22.77 -33.01 -2.98
C ALA A 177 23.31 -34.35 -2.45
N GLN A 178 22.48 -35.38 -2.22
CA GLN A 178 22.92 -36.68 -1.70
C GLN A 178 24.01 -37.37 -2.54
N PRO A 179 23.98 -37.35 -3.89
CA PRO A 179 24.99 -37.99 -4.73
C PRO A 179 26.28 -37.17 -4.91
N LEU A 180 26.31 -35.94 -4.39
CA LEU A 180 27.43 -35.01 -4.57
C LEU A 180 28.61 -35.34 -3.64
N ASP A 181 29.78 -34.82 -3.99
CA ASP A 181 30.95 -34.87 -3.12
C ASP A 181 30.78 -33.97 -1.89
N ARG A 182 31.64 -34.15 -0.88
CA ARG A 182 31.56 -33.37 0.37
C ARG A 182 31.65 -31.87 0.11
N ALA A 183 32.48 -31.45 -0.84
CA ALA A 183 32.68 -30.03 -1.17
C ALA A 183 31.40 -29.38 -1.73
N ALA A 184 30.72 -30.02 -2.69
CA ALA A 184 29.47 -29.50 -3.23
C ALA A 184 28.31 -29.62 -2.24
N ALA A 185 28.24 -30.71 -1.47
CA ALA A 185 27.22 -30.88 -0.42
C ALA A 185 27.33 -29.81 0.68
N ASP A 186 28.54 -29.42 1.08
CA ASP A 186 28.77 -28.33 2.05
C ASP A 186 28.31 -26.97 1.50
N VAL A 187 28.49 -26.72 0.20
CA VAL A 187 28.00 -25.50 -0.47
C VAL A 187 26.47 -25.43 -0.44
N VAL A 188 25.79 -26.55 -0.68
CA VAL A 188 24.31 -26.63 -0.60
C VAL A 188 23.85 -26.44 0.85
N ARG A 189 24.51 -27.07 1.83
CA ARG A 189 24.19 -26.91 3.26
C ARG A 189 24.31 -25.46 3.72
N LEU A 190 25.37 -24.75 3.30
CA LEU A 190 25.52 -23.31 3.57
C LEU A 190 24.36 -22.48 2.97
N SER A 191 23.87 -22.83 1.78
CA SER A 191 22.71 -22.17 1.20
C SER A 191 21.43 -22.41 2.02
N ILE A 192 21.21 -23.62 2.53
CA ILE A 192 20.02 -23.95 3.32
C ILE A 192 20.09 -23.26 4.70
N GLU A 193 21.20 -23.42 5.42
CA GLU A 193 21.32 -22.99 6.82
C GLU A 193 21.51 -21.47 6.98
N GLN A 194 22.21 -20.82 6.05
CA GLN A 194 22.57 -19.39 6.18
C GLN A 194 21.69 -18.46 5.33
N THR A 195 20.66 -18.97 4.67
CA THR A 195 19.72 -18.08 3.95
C THR A 195 18.81 -17.39 4.94
N ASP A 196 19.21 -16.17 5.33
CA ASP A 196 18.35 -15.30 6.12
C ASP A 196 17.32 -14.59 5.22
N LEU A 197 16.05 -14.81 5.56
CA LEU A 197 14.89 -14.09 5.04
C LEU A 197 14.55 -12.87 5.90
N GLY A 198 14.89 -12.94 7.19
CA GLY A 198 14.63 -11.95 8.22
C GLY A 198 15.67 -10.83 8.27
N GLY A 199 15.39 -9.84 9.11
CA GLY A 199 16.26 -8.70 9.35
C GLY A 199 15.53 -7.54 10.01
N SER A 200 16.30 -6.58 10.55
CA SER A 200 15.79 -5.34 11.12
C SER A 200 14.90 -4.60 10.11
N PHE A 201 13.98 -3.76 10.60
CA PHE A 201 13.08 -2.93 9.78
C PHE A 201 13.83 -2.20 8.65
N TRP A 202 14.98 -1.60 8.95
CA TRP A 202 15.82 -0.92 7.97
C TRP A 202 16.39 -1.85 6.88
N LYS A 203 16.79 -3.09 7.22
CA LYS A 203 17.27 -4.07 6.22
C LYS A 203 16.15 -4.50 5.27
N ARG A 204 14.92 -4.62 5.79
CA ARG A 204 13.72 -4.90 4.97
C ARG A 204 13.43 -3.73 4.03
N LEU A 205 13.50 -2.50 4.54
CA LEU A 205 13.20 -1.28 3.78
C LEU A 205 14.25 -0.98 2.71
N THR A 206 15.54 -1.06 3.03
CA THR A 206 16.64 -0.78 2.07
C THR A 206 16.92 -1.93 1.11
N GLN A 207 16.25 -3.07 1.28
CA GLN A 207 16.50 -4.31 0.54
C GLN A 207 17.98 -4.74 0.55
N SER A 208 18.74 -4.30 1.55
CA SER A 208 20.17 -4.55 1.67
C SER A 208 20.46 -5.98 2.17
N TYR A 209 19.97 -6.97 1.42
CA TYR A 209 20.35 -8.38 1.54
C TYR A 209 21.59 -8.67 0.67
N GLY A 210 22.51 -7.70 0.60
CA GLY A 210 23.61 -7.61 -0.36
C GLY A 210 24.61 -8.77 -0.36
N ASP A 211 24.48 -9.72 0.57
CA ASP A 211 25.31 -10.91 0.61
C ASP A 211 24.52 -12.16 1.02
N CYS A 212 23.53 -12.54 0.21
CA CYS A 212 22.73 -13.72 0.53
C CYS A 212 23.51 -15.02 0.32
N ALA A 213 23.48 -15.91 1.32
CA ALA A 213 24.18 -17.19 1.31
C ALA A 213 23.92 -18.01 0.04
N ASN A 214 22.68 -18.05 -0.47
CA ASN A 214 22.35 -18.73 -1.71
C ASN A 214 23.13 -18.21 -2.94
N ARG A 215 23.35 -16.90 -3.05
CA ARG A 215 24.11 -16.31 -4.17
C ARG A 215 25.60 -16.63 -4.06
N ARG A 216 26.17 -16.56 -2.85
CA ARG A 216 27.55 -17.00 -2.61
C ARG A 216 27.72 -18.49 -2.90
N ALA A 217 26.76 -19.30 -2.47
CA ALA A 217 26.77 -20.73 -2.70
C ALA A 217 26.68 -21.06 -4.20
N LEU A 218 25.82 -20.37 -4.97
CA LEU A 218 25.75 -20.53 -6.42
C LEU A 218 27.06 -20.16 -7.11
N ALA A 219 27.70 -19.07 -6.70
CA ALA A 219 29.01 -18.67 -7.21
C ALA A 219 30.11 -19.70 -6.88
N ARG A 220 30.10 -20.28 -5.68
CA ARG A 220 31.03 -21.34 -5.27
C ARG A 220 30.77 -22.65 -6.02
N LEU A 221 29.51 -23.02 -6.23
CA LEU A 221 29.11 -24.22 -6.95
C LEU A 221 29.65 -24.20 -8.39
N ARG A 222 29.55 -23.05 -9.07
CA ARG A 222 30.09 -22.84 -10.43
C ARG A 222 31.61 -22.85 -10.52
N ALA A 223 32.29 -22.62 -9.39
CA ALA A 223 33.74 -22.63 -9.31
C ALA A 223 34.31 -24.02 -8.94
N LEU A 224 33.46 -25.02 -8.71
CA LEU A 224 33.92 -26.37 -8.38
C LEU A 224 34.53 -27.07 -9.60
N PRO A 225 35.48 -28.00 -9.39
CA PRO A 225 36.04 -28.83 -10.45
C PRO A 225 34.97 -29.65 -11.18
N ALA A 226 35.29 -30.10 -12.40
CA ALA A 226 34.41 -30.97 -13.15
C ALA A 226 34.07 -32.25 -12.35
N PRO A 227 32.79 -32.69 -12.37
CA PRO A 227 32.34 -33.85 -11.61
C PRO A 227 33.07 -35.13 -12.05
N GLY A 228 33.35 -36.01 -11.08
CA GLY A 228 34.08 -37.25 -11.32
C GLY A 228 33.25 -38.37 -11.94
N SER A 229 31.92 -38.20 -12.03
CA SER A 229 31.00 -39.17 -12.64
C SER A 229 29.82 -38.49 -13.34
N ALA A 230 29.19 -39.20 -14.28
CA ALA A 230 27.98 -38.73 -14.97
C ALA A 230 26.82 -38.47 -13.98
N VAL A 231 26.69 -39.30 -12.94
CA VAL A 231 25.68 -39.14 -11.88
C VAL A 231 25.90 -37.84 -11.10
N GLN A 232 27.16 -37.51 -10.79
CA GLN A 232 27.49 -36.24 -10.14
C GLN A 232 27.23 -35.03 -11.04
N ALA A 233 27.48 -35.16 -12.35
CA ALA A 233 27.21 -34.09 -13.32
C ALA A 233 25.72 -33.76 -13.42
N GLU A 234 24.88 -34.78 -13.45
CA GLU A 234 23.42 -34.60 -13.45
C GLU A 234 22.94 -33.99 -12.13
N ALA A 235 23.41 -34.50 -10.99
CA ALA A 235 23.09 -33.96 -9.67
C ALA A 235 23.50 -32.49 -9.52
N LEU A 236 24.70 -32.11 -10.01
CA LEU A 236 25.19 -30.74 -9.95
C LEU A 236 24.33 -29.79 -10.78
N THR A 237 23.95 -30.20 -11.98
CA THR A 237 23.05 -29.43 -12.87
C THR A 237 21.67 -29.24 -12.22
N LYS A 238 21.13 -30.29 -11.60
CA LYS A 238 19.86 -30.23 -10.87
C LYS A 238 19.95 -29.26 -9.68
N VAL A 239 21.00 -29.35 -8.88
CA VAL A 239 21.24 -28.43 -7.75
C VAL A 239 21.37 -26.99 -8.22
N GLU A 240 22.13 -26.72 -9.28
CA GLU A 240 22.25 -25.36 -9.83
C GLU A 240 20.87 -24.81 -10.23
N SER A 241 20.05 -25.60 -10.93
CA SER A 241 18.71 -25.20 -11.35
C SER A 241 17.79 -24.89 -10.17
N LEU A 242 17.85 -25.69 -9.09
CA LEU A 242 17.06 -25.50 -7.88
C LEU A 242 17.53 -24.27 -7.08
N MET A 243 18.84 -24.03 -7.02
CA MET A 243 19.41 -22.84 -6.37
C MET A 243 19.03 -21.55 -7.10
N GLN A 244 18.95 -21.59 -8.44
CA GLN A 244 18.47 -20.47 -9.24
C GLN A 244 16.97 -20.20 -8.99
N GLN A 245 16.14 -21.25 -8.97
CA GLN A 245 14.71 -21.13 -8.60
C GLN A 245 14.54 -20.56 -7.19
N LYS A 246 15.35 -21.01 -6.23
CA LYS A 246 15.39 -20.44 -4.87
C LYS A 246 15.79 -18.96 -4.88
N ALA A 247 16.77 -18.56 -5.70
CA ALA A 247 17.18 -17.16 -5.80
C ALA A 247 16.03 -16.26 -6.29
N ASP A 248 15.27 -16.72 -7.27
CA ASP A 248 14.12 -16.00 -7.81
C ASP A 248 13.00 -15.89 -6.76
N ALA A 249 12.67 -16.99 -6.08
CA ALA A 249 11.69 -17.00 -4.99
C ALA A 249 12.08 -16.06 -3.83
N LEU A 250 13.35 -16.07 -3.43
CA LEU A 250 13.89 -15.15 -2.42
C LEU A 250 13.80 -13.69 -2.86
N SER A 251 14.05 -13.39 -4.13
CA SER A 251 13.97 -12.03 -4.66
C SER A 251 12.55 -11.47 -4.60
N LEU A 252 11.56 -12.30 -4.92
CA LEU A 252 10.14 -11.97 -4.82
C LEU A 252 9.72 -11.75 -3.37
N ALA A 253 10.11 -12.66 -2.47
CA ALA A 253 9.83 -12.53 -1.04
C ALA A 253 10.42 -11.25 -0.44
N ARG A 254 11.68 -10.91 -0.77
CA ARG A 254 12.35 -9.68 -0.30
C ARG A 254 11.69 -8.42 -0.82
N ARG A 255 11.30 -8.40 -2.10
CA ARG A 255 10.54 -7.28 -2.67
C ARG A 255 9.24 -7.06 -1.91
N GLN A 256 8.51 -8.13 -1.63
CA GLN A 256 7.28 -8.06 -0.85
C GLN A 256 7.52 -7.54 0.57
N MET A 257 8.56 -8.04 1.25
CA MET A 257 8.90 -7.59 2.61
C MET A 257 9.25 -6.10 2.68
N GLY A 258 10.01 -5.58 1.71
CA GLY A 258 10.35 -4.17 1.67
C GLY A 258 9.15 -3.27 1.43
N ILE A 259 8.23 -3.70 0.57
CA ILE A 259 6.95 -3.03 0.34
C ILE A 259 6.08 -3.02 1.60
N THR A 260 5.95 -4.16 2.29
CA THR A 260 5.18 -4.22 3.53
C THR A 260 5.79 -3.31 4.59
N ALA A 261 7.13 -3.30 4.71
CA ALA A 261 7.84 -2.39 5.62
C ALA A 261 7.60 -0.91 5.25
N LEU A 262 7.58 -0.56 3.97
CA LEU A 262 7.24 0.79 3.51
C LEU A 262 5.81 1.19 3.89
N LEU A 263 4.84 0.29 3.72
CA LEU A 263 3.44 0.54 4.10
C LEU A 263 3.27 0.67 5.62
N GLU A 264 4.00 -0.13 6.41
CA GLU A 264 4.07 -0.01 7.87
C GLU A 264 4.66 1.36 8.27
N ALA A 265 5.76 1.77 7.62
CA ALA A 265 6.40 3.07 7.84
C ALA A 265 5.46 4.24 7.53
N TRP A 266 4.79 4.15 6.37
CA TRP A 266 3.82 5.14 5.92
C TRP A 266 2.68 5.28 6.92
N LEU A 267 2.13 4.16 7.40
CA LEU A 267 1.04 4.16 8.37
C LEU A 267 1.46 4.82 9.70
N PHE A 268 2.72 4.60 10.12
CA PHE A 268 3.30 5.21 11.31
C PHE A 268 3.43 6.75 11.20
N VAL A 269 3.55 7.31 10.00
CA VAL A 269 3.59 8.77 9.80
C VAL A 269 2.18 9.33 9.58
N HIS A 270 1.38 8.68 8.74
CA HIS A 270 0.07 9.16 8.32
C HIS A 270 -0.95 9.21 9.47
N ILE A 271 -0.98 8.17 10.32
CA ILE A 271 -1.94 8.10 11.44
C ILE A 271 -1.67 9.21 12.47
N PRO A 272 -0.45 9.38 13.03
CA PRO A 272 -0.19 10.45 13.98
C PRO A 272 -0.43 11.84 13.40
N ALA A 273 -0.08 12.07 12.13
CA ALA A 273 -0.37 13.33 11.45
C ALA A 273 -1.88 13.61 11.37
N THR A 274 -2.71 12.58 11.20
CA THR A 274 -4.18 12.70 11.23
C THR A 274 -4.67 13.09 12.63
N PHE A 275 -4.10 12.53 13.70
CA PHE A 275 -4.44 12.94 15.07
C PHE A 275 -4.02 14.38 15.37
N ALA A 276 -2.82 14.78 14.92
CA ALA A 276 -2.37 16.16 15.02
C ALA A 276 -3.30 17.13 14.27
N LEU A 277 -3.75 16.75 13.07
CA LEU A 277 -4.75 17.50 12.30
C LEU A 277 -6.08 17.63 13.06
N LEU A 278 -6.59 16.54 13.65
CA LEU A 278 -7.84 16.60 14.43
C LEU A 278 -7.71 17.52 15.64
N ALA A 279 -6.59 17.47 16.36
CA ALA A 279 -6.34 18.37 17.48
C ALA A 279 -6.26 19.84 17.02
N ALA A 280 -5.54 20.11 15.93
CA ALA A 280 -5.44 21.45 15.35
C ALA A 280 -6.79 21.95 14.82
N LEU A 281 -7.63 21.08 14.25
CA LEU A 281 -8.98 21.41 13.80
C LEU A 281 -9.88 21.80 14.98
N ILE A 282 -9.82 21.06 16.09
CA ILE A 282 -10.57 21.42 17.31
C ILE A 282 -10.10 22.77 17.84
N ALA A 283 -8.79 22.98 17.97
CA ALA A 283 -8.23 24.26 18.42
C ALA A 283 -8.61 25.41 17.48
N HIS A 284 -8.59 25.18 16.16
CA HIS A 284 -9.07 26.14 15.17
C HIS A 284 -10.53 26.51 15.40
N ILE A 285 -11.43 25.52 15.50
CA ILE A 285 -12.87 25.76 15.71
C ILE A 285 -13.10 26.52 17.03
N VAL A 286 -12.51 26.05 18.13
CA VAL A 286 -12.63 26.71 19.43
C VAL A 286 -12.10 28.14 19.38
N SER A 287 -10.96 28.38 18.70
CA SER A 287 -10.40 29.73 18.60
C SER A 287 -11.34 30.69 17.86
N VAL A 288 -12.02 30.22 16.81
CA VAL A 288 -13.01 31.02 16.08
C VAL A 288 -14.21 31.34 16.96
N PHE A 289 -14.70 30.42 17.79
CA PHE A 289 -15.88 30.66 18.63
C PHE A 289 -15.58 31.36 19.96
N ALA A 290 -14.34 31.29 20.46
CA ALA A 290 -13.96 31.86 21.75
C ALA A 290 -13.38 33.28 21.65
N TYR A 291 -12.75 33.61 20.51
CA TYR A 291 -12.07 34.91 20.32
C TYR A 291 -12.74 35.78 19.23
N TRP A 292 -13.95 35.42 18.80
CA TRP A 292 -14.78 36.19 17.88
C TRP A 292 -16.09 36.60 18.55
#